data_AF-A0A6G1JFV0-F1
#
_entry.id   AF-A0A6G1JFV0-F1
#
_cell.length_a   1.000
_cell.length_b   1.000
_cell.length_c   1.000
_cell.angle_alpha   90.00
_cell.angle_beta   90.00
_cell.angle_gamma   90.00
#
_symmetry.space_group_name_H-M   'P 1'
#
loop_
_entity.id
_entity.type
_entity.pdbx_description
1 polymer ?
#
loop_
_entity_poly.entity_id
_entity_poly.type
_entity_poly.pdbx_seq_one_letter_code
_entity_poly.pdbx_strand_id
1 'polypeptide(L)'
;MRISPVSVALCRQLGSRVSLRVQSPSRAPWLWSCQTRCNSSGSAQKEISVEGKTYKLDEWMNTPPTILSAVSRRLHVQPDHPLTITRQLIESRFPGYKAHNELFPIVSVHQNFDSLGFPPDHIGRSRTDTYYLNKDTVLRTHTSAHQADTFRANESEGYLISADVYRRDAIDRSHYPVFHQMEGARTWDRNAAEKEGKTLAQVIWDDVAKIPKHDIKVEDPNPPHHAERNPRQGTHTAEEVEAIAAHLKRSLEDVVVAIFNAAKTASDAGSRSADEPLRVRWVEAYFPFTSPSWELEVFWQGDWLEVLGCGVVQQSILINAGVSDRLGWAFGLGLERIAMLLYSIPDIRLFWSTDSRFLSQFSSDSPIKRFVPFSKYPACFKDVSFWLKTSSNAAGGVGHVAPSASASATSSTLGHSFHENDVMEIAREVCGEVVEDVRLVDEFVHPKTGRKSFCYRVNYRSLERTLTNEETNGLHERFRQQLVDKLGVELR
;
A
#
# COMPACT_ATOMS: atom_id res chain seq x y z
N MET A 1 74.28 -10.30 10.48
CA MET A 1 74.40 -10.88 9.13
C MET A 1 74.36 -9.76 8.11
N ARG A 2 75.31 -9.79 7.18
CA ARG A 2 75.78 -8.73 6.28
C ARG A 2 74.82 -8.48 5.10
N ILE A 3 74.52 -7.21 4.79
CA ILE A 3 74.95 -6.43 3.59
C ILE A 3 74.00 -6.56 2.37
N SER A 4 73.55 -5.40 1.88
CA SER A 4 72.87 -5.10 0.59
C SER A 4 73.91 -5.10 -0.57
N PRO A 5 73.80 -4.34 -1.67
CA PRO A 5 72.99 -4.40 -2.91
C PRO A 5 73.84 -4.61 -4.20
N VAL A 6 73.27 -4.90 -5.39
CA VAL A 6 73.82 -4.58 -6.75
C VAL A 6 72.64 -4.60 -7.77
N SER A 7 72.21 -3.50 -8.41
CA SER A 7 72.70 -2.75 -9.62
C SER A 7 72.50 -3.44 -10.99
N VAL A 8 71.68 -2.88 -11.92
CA VAL A 8 72.03 -2.12 -13.17
C VAL A 8 72.66 -3.02 -14.27
N ALA A 9 72.31 -3.11 -15.57
CA ALA A 9 71.82 -2.19 -16.62
C ALA A 9 71.31 -3.04 -17.84
N LEU A 10 70.29 -2.60 -18.61
CA LEU A 10 70.36 -1.95 -19.93
C LEU A 10 70.77 -2.83 -21.14
N CYS A 11 69.83 -3.08 -22.08
CA CYS A 11 70.13 -3.06 -23.52
C CYS A 11 68.89 -2.75 -24.37
N ARG A 12 69.16 -2.14 -25.53
CA ARG A 12 68.32 -1.28 -26.36
C ARG A 12 67.53 -2.00 -27.47
N GLN A 13 66.45 -1.32 -27.88
CA GLN A 13 65.92 -1.06 -29.24
C GLN A 13 65.60 -2.22 -30.19
N LEU A 14 64.33 -2.23 -30.64
CA LEU A 14 63.80 -2.09 -32.01
C LEU A 14 62.26 -2.15 -31.85
N GLY A 15 61.40 -1.23 -32.28
CA GLY A 15 61.46 -0.35 -33.43
C GLY A 15 60.52 -0.85 -34.52
N SER A 16 59.19 -0.78 -34.34
CA SER A 16 58.26 -0.66 -35.48
C SER A 16 56.89 -0.12 -35.04
N ARG A 17 56.48 0.93 -35.75
CA ARG A 17 55.22 1.67 -35.60
C ARG A 17 54.07 0.85 -36.19
N VAL A 18 52.94 0.75 -35.49
CA VAL A 18 51.62 0.64 -36.14
C VAL A 18 50.63 1.55 -35.41
N SER A 19 49.91 2.30 -36.23
CA SER A 19 48.95 3.36 -35.93
C SER A 19 47.77 2.85 -35.07
N LEU A 20 47.57 3.41 -33.88
CA LEU A 20 46.31 3.30 -33.14
C LEU A 20 45.49 4.57 -33.38
N ARG A 21 44.59 4.47 -34.34
CA ARG A 21 43.52 5.43 -34.62
C ARG A 21 42.51 5.33 -33.47
N VAL A 22 42.45 6.35 -32.63
CA VAL A 22 41.38 6.51 -31.63
C VAL A 22 40.07 6.70 -32.39
N GLN A 23 39.25 5.65 -32.45
CA GLN A 23 37.85 5.74 -32.86
C GLN A 23 37.01 6.06 -31.63
N SER A 24 36.41 7.24 -31.62
CA SER A 24 35.31 7.60 -30.74
C SER A 24 34.08 6.74 -31.06
N PRO A 25 33.45 6.07 -30.08
CA PRO A 25 32.11 5.57 -30.25
C PRO A 25 31.13 6.68 -29.91
N SER A 26 30.68 7.41 -30.94
CA SER A 26 29.45 8.17 -30.89
C SER A 26 28.27 7.20 -31.06
N ARG A 27 27.62 6.82 -29.96
CA ARG A 27 26.26 6.28 -29.98
C ARG A 27 25.51 6.73 -28.74
N ALA A 28 24.71 7.77 -28.92
CA ALA A 28 23.64 8.13 -28.00
C ALA A 28 22.66 6.93 -27.88
N PRO A 29 22.18 6.61 -26.68
CA PRO A 29 21.13 5.62 -26.52
C PRO A 29 19.83 6.18 -27.08
N TRP A 30 19.20 5.41 -27.96
CA TRP A 30 17.91 5.72 -28.55
C TRP A 30 16.87 5.87 -27.44
N LEU A 31 16.50 7.12 -27.14
CA LEU A 31 15.31 7.45 -26.37
C LEU A 31 14.11 6.89 -27.13
N TRP A 32 13.54 5.78 -26.65
CA TRP A 32 12.19 5.40 -27.01
C TRP A 32 11.25 6.40 -26.37
N SER A 33 11.01 7.52 -27.07
CA SER A 33 9.85 8.36 -26.79
C SER A 33 8.60 7.51 -27.01
N CYS A 34 7.91 7.15 -25.93
CA CYS A 34 6.54 6.67 -26.02
C CYS A 34 5.71 7.85 -26.52
N GLN A 35 5.55 7.95 -27.84
CA GLN A 35 4.62 8.90 -28.44
C GLN A 35 3.21 8.39 -28.17
N THR A 36 2.61 8.87 -27.09
CA THR A 36 1.15 8.86 -26.95
C THR A 36 0.61 9.77 -28.04
N ARG A 37 0.27 9.20 -29.21
CA ARG A 37 -0.50 9.91 -30.23
C ARG A 37 -1.89 10.16 -29.66
N CYS A 38 -2.10 11.35 -29.10
CA CYS A 38 -3.43 11.89 -28.92
C CYS A 38 -3.99 12.24 -30.30
N ASN A 39 -4.63 11.26 -30.94
CA ASN A 39 -5.42 11.52 -32.13
C ASN A 39 -6.73 12.18 -31.67
N SER A 40 -6.85 13.48 -31.94
CA SER A 40 -8.07 14.24 -31.75
C SER A 40 -9.12 13.79 -32.79
N SER A 41 -9.88 12.75 -32.46
CA SER A 41 -11.17 12.44 -33.09
C SER A 41 -11.97 11.56 -32.12
N GLY A 42 -13.07 12.10 -31.60
CA GLY A 42 -13.86 11.51 -30.51
C GLY A 42 -14.49 10.14 -30.83
N SER A 43 -13.73 9.08 -30.58
CA SER A 43 -14.25 7.76 -30.25
C SER A 43 -13.97 7.55 -28.77
N ALA A 44 -15.00 7.29 -27.95
CA ALA A 44 -14.79 6.84 -26.57
C ALA A 44 -13.82 5.65 -26.62
N GLN A 45 -12.70 5.75 -25.88
CA GLN A 45 -11.73 4.66 -25.79
C GLN A 45 -12.48 3.44 -25.23
N LYS A 46 -12.59 2.38 -26.03
CA LYS A 46 -13.33 1.16 -25.63
C LYS A 46 -12.46 0.16 -24.88
N GLU A 47 -11.14 0.31 -25.00
CA GLU A 47 -10.16 -0.60 -24.45
C GLU A 47 -8.92 0.16 -23.99
N ILE A 48 -8.20 -0.43 -23.04
CA ILE A 48 -6.90 0.03 -22.57
C ILE A 48 -5.93 -1.14 -22.48
N SER A 49 -4.66 -0.89 -22.81
CA SER A 49 -3.59 -1.88 -22.67
C SER A 49 -2.63 -1.46 -21.57
N VAL A 50 -2.38 -2.36 -20.62
CA VAL A 50 -1.44 -2.16 -19.50
C VAL A 50 -0.46 -3.33 -19.52
N GLU A 51 0.83 -3.02 -19.75
CA GLU A 51 1.92 -4.01 -19.84
C GLU A 51 1.61 -5.22 -20.73
N GLY A 52 1.00 -4.97 -21.90
CA GLY A 52 0.70 -6.01 -22.90
C GLY A 52 -0.62 -6.77 -22.68
N LYS A 53 -1.37 -6.49 -21.60
CA LYS A 53 -2.71 -7.03 -21.37
C LYS A 53 -3.77 -5.98 -21.73
N THR A 54 -4.81 -6.38 -22.45
CA THR A 54 -5.89 -5.48 -22.90
C THR A 54 -7.16 -5.71 -22.09
N TYR A 55 -7.79 -4.61 -21.67
CA TYR A 55 -9.00 -4.58 -20.86
C TYR A 55 -10.07 -3.75 -21.56
N LYS A 56 -11.29 -4.25 -21.59
CA LYS A 56 -12.45 -3.46 -22.04
C LYS A 56 -12.81 -2.43 -20.99
N LEU A 57 -13.23 -1.26 -21.45
CA LEU A 57 -13.69 -0.16 -20.61
C LEU A 57 -15.21 -0.08 -20.64
N ASP A 58 -15.80 0.32 -19.53
CA ASP A 58 -17.23 0.61 -19.39
C ASP A 58 -17.44 1.85 -18.49
N GLU A 59 -18.68 2.13 -18.10
CA GLU A 59 -19.04 3.28 -17.27
C GLU A 59 -18.45 3.27 -15.84
N TRP A 60 -17.89 2.16 -15.38
CA TRP A 60 -17.23 2.06 -14.07
C TRP A 60 -15.82 2.62 -14.07
N MET A 61 -15.16 2.67 -15.23
CA MET A 61 -13.79 3.16 -15.38
C MET A 61 -13.60 4.50 -14.66
N ASN A 62 -12.71 4.52 -13.68
CA ASN A 62 -12.35 5.71 -12.90
C ASN A 62 -10.83 5.79 -12.66
N THR A 63 -10.03 4.96 -13.34
CA THR A 63 -8.58 4.88 -13.11
C THR A 63 -7.82 5.89 -13.97
N PRO A 64 -7.15 6.90 -13.40
CA PRO A 64 -6.43 7.90 -14.18
C PRO A 64 -5.17 7.32 -14.85
N PRO A 65 -4.70 7.93 -15.97
CA PRO A 65 -3.44 7.55 -16.61
C PRO A 65 -2.21 7.63 -15.68
N THR A 66 -2.21 8.57 -14.73
CA THR A 66 -1.13 8.71 -13.73
C THR A 66 -1.02 7.47 -12.85
N ILE A 67 -2.16 6.93 -12.39
CA ILE A 67 -2.22 5.69 -11.61
C ILE A 67 -1.77 4.48 -12.44
N LEU A 68 -2.24 4.38 -13.69
CA LEU A 68 -1.82 3.30 -14.59
C LEU A 68 -0.33 3.31 -14.89
N SER A 69 0.29 4.49 -14.99
CA SER A 69 1.72 4.61 -15.22
C SER A 69 2.56 4.08 -14.06
N ALA A 70 2.01 4.10 -12.83
CA ALA A 70 2.68 3.60 -11.63
C ALA A 70 2.82 2.07 -11.59
N VAL A 71 2.00 1.32 -12.33
CA VAL A 71 2.01 -0.16 -12.38
C VAL A 71 3.39 -0.73 -12.68
N SER A 72 4.11 -0.09 -13.59
CA SER A 72 5.46 -0.53 -14.01
C SER A 72 6.56 -0.24 -12.99
N ARG A 73 6.28 0.58 -11.95
CA ARG A 73 7.31 1.05 -11.01
C ARG A 73 7.75 -0.04 -10.05
N ARG A 74 6.82 -0.83 -9.50
CA ARG A 74 7.09 -2.00 -8.64
C ARG A 74 8.23 -1.75 -7.63
N LEU A 75 8.09 -0.72 -6.78
CA LEU A 75 9.18 -0.21 -5.95
C LEU A 75 9.74 -1.25 -4.97
N HIS A 76 8.91 -2.22 -4.55
CA HIS A 76 9.25 -3.31 -3.64
C HIS A 76 10.22 -4.37 -4.21
N VAL A 77 10.48 -4.33 -5.53
CA VAL A 77 11.47 -5.20 -6.20
C VAL A 77 12.63 -4.42 -6.81
N GLN A 78 12.64 -3.08 -6.71
CA GLN A 78 13.76 -2.29 -7.20
C GLN A 78 14.98 -2.49 -6.29
N PRO A 79 16.18 -2.77 -6.84
CA PRO A 79 17.39 -2.90 -6.06
C PRO A 79 17.63 -1.67 -5.18
N ASP A 80 18.13 -1.89 -3.95
CA ASP A 80 18.46 -0.86 -2.95
C ASP A 80 17.32 0.07 -2.51
N HIS A 81 16.11 -0.08 -3.07
CA HIS A 81 14.97 0.72 -2.63
C HIS A 81 14.62 0.39 -1.17
N PRO A 82 14.31 1.38 -0.30
CA PRO A 82 14.02 1.13 1.11
C PRO A 82 12.84 0.16 1.32
N LEU A 83 11.86 0.13 0.42
CA LEU A 83 10.78 -0.87 0.47
C LEU A 83 11.26 -2.29 0.16
N THR A 84 12.23 -2.45 -0.74
CA THR A 84 12.86 -3.75 -1.05
C THR A 84 13.65 -4.26 0.14
N ILE A 85 14.44 -3.39 0.78
CA ILE A 85 15.23 -3.74 1.98
C ILE A 85 14.29 -4.10 3.13
N THR A 86 13.22 -3.33 3.33
CA THR A 86 12.18 -3.61 4.34
C THR A 86 11.50 -4.94 4.08
N ARG A 87 11.10 -5.21 2.83
CA ARG A 87 10.53 -6.50 2.40
C ARG A 87 11.48 -7.65 2.75
N GLN A 88 12.75 -7.56 2.35
CA GLN A 88 13.74 -8.61 2.60
C GLN A 88 13.97 -8.85 4.10
N LEU A 89 13.97 -7.79 4.92
CA LEU A 89 14.06 -7.92 6.36
C LEU A 89 12.88 -8.72 6.93
N ILE A 90 11.65 -8.43 6.48
CA ILE A 90 10.47 -9.16 6.94
C ILE A 90 10.49 -10.61 6.42
N GLU A 91 10.79 -10.83 5.14
CA GLU A 91 10.92 -12.17 4.54
C GLU A 91 11.93 -13.05 5.31
N SER A 92 13.01 -12.46 5.82
CA SER A 92 14.02 -13.19 6.61
C SER A 92 13.48 -13.82 7.90
N ARG A 93 12.31 -13.36 8.39
CA ARG A 93 11.64 -13.89 9.58
C ARG A 93 10.72 -15.07 9.29
N PHE A 94 10.52 -15.41 8.02
CA PHE A 94 9.68 -16.53 7.59
C PHE A 94 10.48 -17.52 6.73
N PRO A 95 11.51 -18.18 7.29
CA PRO A 95 12.31 -19.13 6.55
C PRO A 95 11.44 -20.29 6.02
N GLY A 96 11.63 -20.65 4.76
CA GLY A 96 10.88 -21.72 4.09
C GLY A 96 9.53 -21.29 3.51
N TYR A 97 9.10 -20.04 3.69
CA TYR A 97 7.88 -19.53 3.05
C TYR A 97 8.17 -19.23 1.57
N LYS A 98 7.19 -19.53 0.71
CA LYS A 98 7.27 -19.19 -0.71
C LYS A 98 6.95 -17.70 -0.89
N ALA A 99 7.90 -16.93 -1.42
CA ALA A 99 7.69 -15.52 -1.72
C ALA A 99 7.14 -15.31 -3.15
N HIS A 100 6.11 -14.47 -3.28
CA HIS A 100 5.49 -14.05 -4.54
C HIS A 100 5.55 -12.51 -4.65
N ASN A 101 6.51 -12.00 -5.41
CA ASN A 101 6.76 -10.55 -5.50
C ASN A 101 6.41 -9.95 -6.88
N GLU A 102 5.94 -10.78 -7.82
CA GLU A 102 5.74 -10.42 -9.23
C GLU A 102 4.27 -10.56 -9.68
N LEU A 103 3.33 -10.72 -8.73
CA LEU A 103 1.91 -10.84 -9.06
C LEU A 103 1.38 -9.54 -9.70
N PHE A 104 0.63 -9.69 -10.79
CA PHE A 104 0.13 -8.56 -11.56
C PHE A 104 -1.01 -7.82 -10.82
N PRO A 105 -1.02 -6.46 -10.78
CA PRO A 105 -1.93 -5.70 -9.93
C PRO A 105 -3.38 -5.61 -10.39
N ILE A 106 -3.63 -5.83 -11.68
CA ILE A 106 -5.00 -5.82 -12.21
C ILE A 106 -5.61 -7.20 -11.99
N VAL A 107 -6.68 -7.25 -11.21
CA VAL A 107 -7.38 -8.46 -10.76
C VAL A 107 -8.88 -8.33 -11.03
N SER A 108 -9.59 -9.46 -10.99
CA SER A 108 -11.04 -9.43 -11.01
C SER A 108 -11.62 -8.89 -9.70
N VAL A 109 -12.83 -8.33 -9.77
CA VAL A 109 -13.63 -7.98 -8.57
C VAL A 109 -13.82 -9.21 -7.68
N HIS A 110 -13.96 -10.39 -8.28
CA HIS A 110 -14.07 -11.65 -7.53
C HIS A 110 -12.82 -11.94 -6.69
N GLN A 111 -11.63 -11.83 -7.28
CA GLN A 111 -10.37 -11.99 -6.55
C GLN A 111 -10.25 -10.97 -5.42
N ASN A 112 -10.48 -9.69 -5.71
CA ASN A 112 -10.28 -8.63 -4.73
C ASN A 112 -11.34 -8.59 -3.61
N PHE A 113 -12.56 -9.09 -3.83
CA PHE A 113 -13.64 -8.93 -2.85
C PHE A 113 -14.42 -10.21 -2.60
N ASP A 114 -15.01 -10.83 -3.62
CA ASP A 114 -15.95 -11.94 -3.44
C ASP A 114 -15.28 -13.16 -2.81
N SER A 115 -14.05 -13.49 -3.25
CA SER A 115 -13.27 -14.62 -2.75
C SER A 115 -12.87 -14.50 -1.28
N LEU A 116 -12.95 -13.27 -0.74
CA LEU A 116 -12.63 -12.89 0.63
C LEU A 116 -13.90 -12.62 1.46
N GLY A 117 -15.09 -12.88 0.92
CA GLY A 117 -16.35 -12.75 1.65
C GLY A 117 -16.83 -11.31 1.87
N PHE A 118 -16.28 -10.32 1.15
CA PHE A 118 -16.82 -8.96 1.21
C PHE A 118 -18.27 -8.95 0.70
N PRO A 119 -19.23 -8.32 1.41
CA PRO A 119 -20.59 -8.24 0.91
C PRO A 119 -20.69 -7.29 -0.30
N PRO A 120 -21.68 -7.44 -1.20
CA PRO A 120 -21.82 -6.60 -2.40
C PRO A 120 -21.98 -5.10 -2.14
N ASP A 121 -22.48 -4.72 -0.97
CA ASP A 121 -22.69 -3.34 -0.51
C ASP A 121 -21.55 -2.81 0.37
N HIS A 122 -20.45 -3.56 0.51
CA HIS A 122 -19.29 -3.13 1.29
C HIS A 122 -18.69 -1.82 0.74
N ILE A 123 -18.39 -0.87 1.63
CA ILE A 123 -17.87 0.46 1.28
C ILE A 123 -16.59 0.35 0.42
N GLY A 124 -15.69 -0.57 0.75
CA GLY A 124 -14.48 -0.82 -0.05
C GLY A 124 -14.73 -1.18 -1.52
N ARG A 125 -15.93 -1.64 -1.91
CA ARG A 125 -16.31 -1.85 -3.32
C ARG A 125 -16.72 -0.56 -4.03
N SER A 126 -16.93 0.53 -3.31
CA SER A 126 -17.35 1.80 -3.89
C SER A 126 -16.32 2.33 -4.90
N ARG A 127 -16.83 2.99 -5.95
CA ARG A 127 -16.00 3.72 -6.93
C ARG A 127 -15.28 4.93 -6.30
N THR A 128 -15.70 5.36 -5.12
CA THR A 128 -15.05 6.44 -4.37
C THR A 128 -13.73 6.02 -3.74
N ASP A 129 -13.53 4.71 -3.52
CA ASP A 129 -12.39 4.17 -2.76
C ASP A 129 -11.52 3.22 -3.60
N THR A 130 -12.09 2.63 -4.67
CA THR A 130 -11.44 1.65 -5.53
C THR A 130 -11.26 2.14 -6.97
N TYR A 131 -10.11 1.82 -7.56
CA TYR A 131 -9.81 2.04 -8.98
C TYR A 131 -10.30 0.87 -9.83
N TYR A 132 -11.34 1.13 -10.62
CA TYR A 132 -11.96 0.24 -11.59
C TYR A 132 -11.45 0.53 -13.00
N LEU A 133 -11.19 -0.54 -13.76
CA LEU A 133 -11.03 -0.48 -15.22
C LEU A 133 -12.35 -0.73 -15.96
N ASN A 134 -13.17 -1.58 -15.37
CA ASN A 134 -14.55 -1.86 -15.76
C ASN A 134 -15.27 -2.47 -14.54
N LYS A 135 -16.56 -2.75 -14.65
CA LYS A 135 -17.38 -3.28 -13.54
C LYS A 135 -16.86 -4.58 -12.91
N ASP A 136 -16.05 -5.36 -13.64
CA ASP A 136 -15.57 -6.69 -13.23
C ASP A 136 -14.06 -6.71 -12.93
N THR A 137 -13.34 -5.60 -13.16
CA THR A 137 -11.87 -5.54 -13.13
C THR A 137 -11.38 -4.30 -12.37
N VAL A 138 -10.50 -4.51 -11.40
CA VAL A 138 -9.93 -3.47 -10.54
C VAL A 138 -8.41 -3.54 -10.51
N LEU A 139 -7.77 -2.44 -10.14
CA LEU A 139 -6.46 -2.51 -9.50
C LEU A 139 -6.66 -2.98 -8.06
N ARG A 140 -5.92 -4.01 -7.63
CA ARG A 140 -6.10 -4.61 -6.30
C ARG A 140 -5.96 -3.58 -5.18
N THR A 141 -6.86 -3.61 -4.22
CA THR A 141 -6.85 -2.69 -3.05
C THR A 141 -6.03 -3.24 -1.89
N HIS A 142 -5.70 -4.53 -1.93
CA HIS A 142 -4.86 -5.21 -0.96
C HIS A 142 -4.25 -6.49 -1.56
N THR A 143 -3.13 -6.95 -1.00
CA THR A 143 -2.47 -8.21 -1.42
C THR A 143 -3.35 -9.45 -1.21
N SER A 144 -4.35 -9.38 -0.33
CA SER A 144 -5.29 -10.48 -0.04
C SER A 144 -6.13 -10.88 -1.23
N ALA A 145 -6.18 -10.05 -2.29
CA ALA A 145 -6.81 -10.40 -3.56
C ALA A 145 -6.23 -11.68 -4.19
N HIS A 146 -5.04 -12.11 -3.76
CA HIS A 146 -4.37 -13.31 -4.24
C HIS A 146 -4.47 -14.50 -3.28
N GLN A 147 -5.08 -14.33 -2.10
CA GLN A 147 -5.11 -15.33 -1.02
C GLN A 147 -5.74 -16.66 -1.48
N ALA A 148 -6.95 -16.62 -2.05
CA ALA A 148 -7.66 -17.82 -2.50
C ALA A 148 -6.89 -18.58 -3.60
N ASP A 149 -6.24 -17.85 -4.51
CA ASP A 149 -5.46 -18.45 -5.60
C ASP A 149 -4.18 -19.08 -5.08
N THR A 150 -3.49 -18.44 -4.14
CA THR A 150 -2.27 -18.98 -3.53
C THR A 150 -2.55 -20.20 -2.65
N PHE A 151 -3.64 -20.19 -1.88
CA PHE A 151 -4.06 -21.39 -1.14
C PHE A 151 -4.42 -22.55 -2.06
N ARG A 152 -5.08 -22.28 -3.19
CA ARG A 152 -5.41 -23.31 -4.19
C ARG A 152 -4.18 -23.92 -4.84
N ALA A 153 -3.15 -23.10 -5.08
CA ALA A 153 -1.88 -23.57 -5.62
C ALA A 153 -1.14 -24.49 -4.62
N ASN A 154 -1.30 -24.22 -3.31
CA ASN A 154 -0.81 -25.06 -2.22
C ASN A 154 0.69 -25.43 -2.35
N GLU A 155 1.52 -24.50 -2.82
CA GLU A 155 2.92 -24.75 -3.18
C GLU A 155 3.83 -24.97 -1.95
N SER A 156 3.39 -24.50 -0.78
CA SER A 156 4.12 -24.56 0.48
C SER A 156 3.19 -24.51 1.69
N GLU A 157 3.78 -24.80 2.84
CA GLU A 157 3.17 -24.71 4.16
C GLU A 157 2.79 -23.27 4.57
N GLY A 158 3.54 -22.29 4.09
CA GLY A 158 3.26 -20.87 4.22
C GLY A 158 3.84 -20.06 3.05
N TYR A 159 3.29 -18.88 2.80
CA TYR A 159 3.68 -18.01 1.70
C TYR A 159 3.78 -16.55 2.15
N LEU A 160 4.50 -15.74 1.38
CA LEU A 160 4.52 -14.29 1.46
C LEU A 160 4.19 -13.68 0.10
N ILE A 161 3.43 -12.60 0.07
CA ILE A 161 3.13 -11.83 -1.15
C ILE A 161 3.51 -10.38 -0.89
N SER A 162 4.47 -9.83 -1.64
CA SER A 162 4.74 -8.38 -1.58
C SER A 162 4.35 -7.73 -2.88
N ALA A 163 3.53 -6.69 -2.82
CA ALA A 163 2.97 -6.09 -4.02
C ALA A 163 2.49 -4.66 -3.79
N ASP A 164 2.50 -3.87 -4.86
CA ASP A 164 1.84 -2.57 -4.97
C ASP A 164 0.30 -2.72 -4.93
N VAL A 165 -0.39 -1.86 -4.21
CA VAL A 165 -1.85 -1.86 -4.04
C VAL A 165 -2.38 -0.44 -4.23
N TYR A 166 -3.64 -0.33 -4.62
CA TYR A 166 -4.20 0.90 -5.19
C TYR A 166 -5.48 1.30 -4.48
N ARG A 167 -5.53 2.53 -3.96
CA ARG A 167 -6.71 3.07 -3.29
C ARG A 167 -6.91 4.54 -3.62
N ARG A 168 -8.17 4.96 -3.76
CA ARG A 168 -8.55 6.37 -3.77
C ARG A 168 -8.67 6.79 -2.31
N ASP A 169 -7.84 7.75 -1.90
CA ASP A 169 -7.70 8.10 -0.48
C ASP A 169 -7.24 9.57 -0.32
N ALA A 170 -7.23 10.03 0.92
CA ALA A 170 -6.78 11.35 1.35
C ALA A 170 -5.39 11.70 0.81
N ILE A 171 -5.10 13.01 0.70
CA ILE A 171 -3.75 13.50 0.41
C ILE A 171 -3.14 14.03 1.70
N ASP A 172 -2.20 13.28 2.25
CA ASP A 172 -1.34 13.69 3.36
C ASP A 172 0.00 12.94 3.34
N ARG A 173 0.82 13.14 4.37
CA ARG A 173 2.16 12.55 4.49
C ARG A 173 2.19 11.02 4.62
N SER A 174 1.05 10.39 4.91
CA SER A 174 0.88 8.96 5.17
C SER A 174 0.01 8.25 4.13
N HIS A 175 -0.73 8.98 3.30
CA HIS A 175 -1.64 8.44 2.30
C HIS A 175 -1.18 8.78 0.87
N TYR A 176 -0.98 7.72 0.08
CA TYR A 176 -0.59 7.79 -1.32
C TYR A 176 -1.43 6.77 -2.12
N PRO A 177 -1.87 7.08 -3.35
CA PRO A 177 -2.84 6.24 -4.06
C PRO A 177 -2.29 4.88 -4.48
N VAL A 178 -0.95 4.76 -4.47
CA VAL A 178 -0.23 3.52 -4.73
C VAL A 178 0.76 3.31 -3.58
N PHE A 179 0.54 2.28 -2.78
CA PHE A 179 1.45 1.91 -1.71
C PHE A 179 1.68 0.40 -1.77
N HIS A 180 2.51 -0.17 -0.90
CA HIS A 180 2.88 -1.57 -0.99
C HIS A 180 2.48 -2.31 0.28
N GLN A 181 1.95 -3.50 0.10
CA GLN A 181 1.66 -4.40 1.20
C GLN A 181 2.54 -5.64 1.12
N MET A 182 2.76 -6.23 2.29
CA MET A 182 3.16 -7.62 2.40
C MET A 182 2.04 -8.41 3.07
N GLU A 183 1.60 -9.47 2.41
CA GLU A 183 0.78 -10.52 2.99
C GLU A 183 1.65 -11.69 3.41
N GLY A 184 1.25 -12.36 4.49
CA GLY A 184 1.75 -13.68 4.79
C GLY A 184 0.65 -14.58 5.30
N ALA A 185 0.76 -15.88 5.01
CA ALA A 185 -0.13 -16.88 5.55
C ALA A 185 0.59 -18.19 5.84
N ARG A 186 0.05 -18.95 6.79
CA ARG A 186 0.52 -20.28 7.19
C ARG A 186 -0.69 -21.16 7.43
N THR A 187 -0.68 -22.36 6.86
CA THR A 187 -1.77 -23.33 7.03
C THR A 187 -1.26 -24.72 7.38
N TRP A 188 -1.91 -25.42 8.29
CA TRP A 188 -1.61 -26.79 8.66
C TRP A 188 -2.70 -27.73 8.17
N ASP A 189 -2.32 -28.94 7.77
CA ASP A 189 -3.25 -29.98 7.31
C ASP A 189 -3.67 -30.88 8.49
N ARG A 190 -4.97 -30.93 8.77
CA ARG A 190 -5.54 -31.75 9.84
C ARG A 190 -5.32 -33.25 9.61
N ASN A 191 -5.45 -33.72 8.36
CA ASN A 191 -5.24 -35.13 8.01
C ASN A 191 -3.77 -35.53 8.14
N ALA A 192 -2.83 -34.60 7.91
CA ALA A 192 -1.42 -34.84 8.13
C ALA A 192 -1.12 -35.01 9.63
N ALA A 193 -1.66 -34.13 10.48
CA ALA A 193 -1.51 -34.23 11.93
C ALA A 193 -2.06 -35.57 12.47
N GLU A 194 -3.24 -35.98 12.00
CA GLU A 194 -3.87 -37.24 12.40
C GLU A 194 -3.03 -38.48 12.02
N LYS A 195 -2.40 -38.48 10.84
CA LYS A 195 -1.50 -39.56 10.41
C LYS A 195 -0.26 -39.67 11.31
N GLU A 196 0.17 -38.56 11.92
CA GLU A 196 1.26 -38.53 12.91
C GLU A 196 0.78 -38.89 14.32
N GLY A 197 -0.51 -39.21 14.51
CA GLY A 197 -1.10 -39.50 15.81
C GLY A 197 -1.20 -38.29 16.73
N LYS A 198 -1.18 -37.07 16.16
CA LYS A 198 -1.29 -35.80 16.88
C LYS A 198 -2.59 -35.09 16.53
N THR A 199 -3.08 -34.28 17.47
CA THR A 199 -4.08 -33.26 17.16
C THR A 199 -3.43 -32.11 16.39
N LEU A 200 -4.22 -31.37 15.60
CA LEU A 200 -3.73 -30.20 14.88
C LEU A 200 -3.12 -29.14 15.83
N ALA A 201 -3.77 -28.89 16.97
CA ALA A 201 -3.28 -27.96 17.98
C ALA A 201 -1.89 -28.35 18.52
N GLN A 202 -1.63 -29.65 18.73
CA GLN A 202 -0.30 -30.12 19.17
C GLN A 202 0.78 -29.83 18.12
N VAL A 203 0.50 -30.08 16.84
CA VAL A 203 1.45 -29.76 15.75
C VAL A 203 1.74 -28.26 15.71
N ILE A 204 0.73 -27.42 15.90
CA ILE A 204 0.89 -25.96 15.89
C ILE A 204 1.70 -25.50 17.12
N TRP A 205 1.46 -26.05 18.30
CA TRP A 205 2.25 -25.74 19.49
C TRP A 205 3.72 -26.16 19.35
N ASP A 206 3.98 -27.31 18.70
CA ASP A 206 5.34 -27.73 18.35
C ASP A 206 6.02 -26.70 17.41
N ASP A 207 5.27 -26.11 16.47
CA ASP A 207 5.77 -25.04 15.60
C ASP A 207 5.98 -23.72 16.37
N VAL A 208 5.08 -23.34 17.29
CA VAL A 208 5.24 -22.16 18.17
C VAL A 208 6.56 -22.24 18.94
N ALA A 209 6.91 -23.42 19.46
CA ALA A 209 8.13 -23.63 20.22
C ALA A 209 9.42 -23.40 19.41
N LYS A 210 9.35 -23.44 18.06
CA LYS A 210 10.47 -23.17 17.15
C LYS A 210 10.66 -21.69 16.87
N ILE A 211 9.64 -20.86 17.10
CA ILE A 211 9.73 -19.41 16.85
C ILE A 211 10.57 -18.77 17.97
N PRO A 212 11.53 -17.87 17.63
CA PRO A 212 12.33 -17.19 18.63
C PRO A 212 11.49 -16.47 19.69
N LYS A 213 11.89 -16.63 20.95
CA LYS A 213 11.29 -15.90 22.07
C LYS A 213 11.88 -14.49 22.14
N HIS A 214 11.08 -13.55 22.62
CA HIS A 214 11.50 -12.17 22.89
C HIS A 214 10.97 -11.73 24.24
N ASP A 215 11.62 -10.69 24.78
CA ASP A 215 11.28 -10.12 26.08
C ASP A 215 10.52 -8.79 25.96
N ILE A 216 10.03 -8.43 24.76
CA ILE A 216 9.20 -7.23 24.59
C ILE A 216 7.88 -7.39 25.36
N LYS A 217 7.49 -6.32 26.03
CA LYS A 217 6.21 -6.26 26.73
C LYS A 217 5.11 -5.98 25.73
N VAL A 218 4.29 -6.99 25.44
CA VAL A 218 3.12 -6.89 24.57
C VAL A 218 1.86 -6.80 25.44
N GLU A 219 1.04 -5.79 25.18
CA GLU A 219 -0.27 -5.65 25.81
C GLU A 219 -1.30 -6.47 25.01
N ASP A 220 -1.78 -7.57 25.60
CA ASP A 220 -2.80 -8.45 25.00
C ASP A 220 -3.82 -8.87 26.08
N PRO A 221 -4.71 -7.95 26.49
CA PRO A 221 -5.61 -8.20 27.62
C PRO A 221 -6.75 -9.15 27.27
N ASN A 222 -6.97 -9.42 25.98
CA ASN A 222 -8.12 -10.17 25.49
C ASN A 222 -7.78 -11.65 25.28
N PRO A 223 -8.75 -12.56 25.48
CA PRO A 223 -8.58 -13.96 25.14
C PRO A 223 -8.41 -14.14 23.61
N PRO A 224 -7.87 -15.28 23.14
CA PRO A 224 -7.74 -15.59 21.72
C PRO A 224 -9.06 -15.64 20.94
N HIS A 225 -10.21 -15.69 21.61
CA HIS A 225 -11.51 -15.52 20.97
C HIS A 225 -12.56 -15.07 21.99
N HIS A 226 -13.61 -14.41 21.51
CA HIS A 226 -14.74 -13.96 22.31
C HIS A 226 -16.05 -14.15 21.53
N ALA A 227 -17.08 -14.71 22.16
CA ALA A 227 -18.32 -15.13 21.47
C ALA A 227 -18.99 -14.04 20.62
N GLU A 228 -18.98 -12.78 21.08
CA GLU A 228 -19.59 -11.65 20.36
C GLU A 228 -18.57 -10.75 19.64
N ARG A 229 -17.58 -10.23 20.37
CA ARG A 229 -16.63 -9.23 19.87
C ARG A 229 -15.59 -9.77 18.87
N ASN A 230 -15.15 -11.02 19.05
CA ASN A 230 -14.11 -11.62 18.21
C ASN A 230 -14.31 -13.13 18.09
N PRO A 231 -15.38 -13.55 17.41
CA PRO A 231 -15.86 -14.93 17.48
C PRO A 231 -14.89 -15.91 16.83
N ARG A 232 -14.91 -17.13 17.35
CA ARG A 232 -14.35 -18.29 16.68
C ARG A 232 -15.34 -18.80 15.62
N GLN A 233 -14.83 -19.29 14.50
CA GLN A 233 -15.62 -19.99 13.49
C GLN A 233 -16.14 -21.34 13.99
N GLY A 234 -17.39 -21.69 13.66
CA GLY A 234 -18.05 -22.91 14.18
C GLY A 234 -17.33 -24.22 13.87
N THR A 235 -16.55 -24.27 12.77
CA THR A 235 -15.82 -25.46 12.28
C THR A 235 -14.46 -25.69 12.95
N HIS A 236 -13.98 -24.75 13.77
CA HIS A 236 -12.68 -24.84 14.44
C HIS A 236 -12.87 -25.23 15.91
N THR A 237 -11.95 -25.93 16.54
CA THR A 237 -12.03 -26.13 18.02
C THR A 237 -11.44 -24.93 18.76
N ALA A 238 -11.68 -24.81 20.07
CA ALA A 238 -11.08 -23.74 20.87
C ALA A 238 -9.55 -23.89 20.93
N GLU A 239 -9.06 -25.12 21.05
CA GLU A 239 -7.65 -25.47 21.13
C GLU A 239 -6.92 -25.18 19.80
N GLU A 240 -7.58 -25.43 18.66
CA GLU A 240 -7.06 -25.06 17.34
C GLU A 240 -6.88 -23.55 17.23
N VAL A 241 -7.92 -22.77 17.59
CA VAL A 241 -7.86 -21.29 17.51
C VAL A 241 -6.82 -20.72 18.47
N GLU A 242 -6.72 -21.25 19.68
CA GLU A 242 -5.70 -20.83 20.65
C GLU A 242 -4.28 -21.06 20.11
N ALA A 243 -4.01 -22.26 19.56
CA ALA A 243 -2.70 -22.58 19.00
C ALA A 243 -2.38 -21.73 17.75
N ILE A 244 -3.35 -21.54 16.84
CA ILE A 244 -3.18 -20.70 15.64
C ILE A 244 -2.91 -19.25 16.04
N ALA A 245 -3.68 -18.70 17.00
CA ALA A 245 -3.48 -17.34 17.49
C ALA A 245 -2.10 -17.18 18.14
N ALA A 246 -1.66 -18.14 18.95
CA ALA A 246 -0.34 -18.12 19.56
C ALA A 246 0.78 -18.13 18.51
N HIS A 247 0.66 -18.96 17.46
CA HIS A 247 1.62 -18.97 16.37
C HIS A 247 1.62 -17.66 15.58
N LEU A 248 0.44 -17.16 15.20
CA LEU A 248 0.30 -15.91 14.47
C LEU A 248 0.94 -14.75 15.24
N LYS A 249 0.54 -14.56 16.49
CA LYS A 249 1.01 -13.45 17.33
C LYS A 249 2.51 -13.55 17.54
N ARG A 250 3.05 -14.73 17.88
CA ARG A 250 4.49 -14.93 18.06
C ARG A 250 5.30 -14.65 16.79
N SER A 251 4.81 -15.09 15.62
CA SER A 251 5.47 -14.80 14.34
C SER A 251 5.52 -13.31 14.03
N LEU A 252 4.43 -12.58 14.31
CA LEU A 252 4.35 -11.14 14.03
C LEU A 252 5.11 -10.29 15.06
N GLU A 253 5.12 -10.70 16.32
CA GLU A 253 5.96 -10.08 17.35
C GLU A 253 7.45 -10.21 16.99
N ASP A 254 7.87 -11.36 16.47
CA ASP A 254 9.23 -11.58 15.99
C ASP A 254 9.62 -10.66 14.80
N VAL A 255 8.68 -10.39 13.88
CA VAL A 255 8.84 -9.38 12.82
C VAL A 255 9.02 -7.99 13.40
N VAL A 256 8.16 -7.58 14.35
CA VAL A 256 8.26 -6.27 15.01
C VAL A 256 9.58 -6.14 15.74
N VAL A 257 10.01 -7.14 16.50
CA VAL A 257 11.31 -7.15 17.20
C VAL A 257 12.47 -6.96 16.22
N ALA A 258 12.45 -7.64 15.07
CA ALA A 258 13.48 -7.50 14.05
C ALA A 258 13.54 -6.08 13.47
N ILE A 259 12.39 -5.49 13.15
CA ILE A 259 12.27 -4.11 12.65
C ILE A 259 12.79 -3.11 13.69
N PHE A 260 12.37 -3.25 14.95
CA PHE A 260 12.78 -2.33 16.02
C PHE A 260 14.26 -2.44 16.36
N ASN A 261 14.81 -3.65 16.38
CA ASN A 261 16.24 -3.84 16.57
C ASN A 261 17.03 -3.18 15.43
N ALA A 262 16.59 -3.34 14.18
CA ALA A 262 17.21 -2.67 13.04
C ALA A 262 17.10 -1.13 13.15
N ALA A 263 15.93 -0.59 13.55
CA ALA A 263 15.72 0.84 13.75
C ALA A 263 16.58 1.43 14.89
N LYS A 264 16.79 0.66 15.97
CA LYS A 264 17.64 1.04 17.10
C LYS A 264 19.12 1.04 16.71
N THR A 265 19.59 -0.01 16.04
CA THR A 265 20.96 -0.04 15.50
C THR A 265 21.19 1.13 14.52
N ALA A 266 20.18 1.52 13.75
CA ALA A 266 20.24 2.68 12.88
C ALA A 266 20.28 4.03 13.62
N SER A 267 19.76 4.12 14.85
CA SER A 267 19.70 5.37 15.65
C SER A 267 20.96 5.65 16.47
N ASP A 268 21.66 4.61 16.90
CA ASP A 268 22.89 4.71 17.71
C ASP A 268 24.05 5.37 16.94
N ALA A 269 23.87 5.65 15.64
CA ALA A 269 24.77 6.42 14.79
C ALA A 269 24.61 7.97 14.92
N GLY A 270 23.91 8.49 15.95
CA GLY A 270 24.03 9.90 16.34
C GLY A 270 22.75 10.67 16.71
N SER A 271 21.59 10.03 16.95
CA SER A 271 20.36 10.74 17.34
C SER A 271 19.79 10.26 18.67
N ARG A 272 19.73 11.17 19.66
CA ARG A 272 19.09 10.99 20.97
C ARG A 272 17.56 11.04 20.90
N SER A 273 16.92 10.31 19.97
CA SER A 273 15.47 10.11 20.06
C SER A 273 15.22 9.15 21.22
N ALA A 274 14.54 9.67 22.24
CA ALA A 274 14.34 9.15 23.60
C ALA A 274 14.31 7.62 23.76
N ASP A 275 14.83 7.17 24.91
CA ASP A 275 14.74 5.86 25.56
C ASP A 275 13.29 5.32 25.76
N GLU A 276 12.33 5.69 24.92
CA GLU A 276 10.98 5.14 25.03
C GLU A 276 11.03 3.64 24.67
N PRO A 277 10.70 2.75 25.63
CA PRO A 277 10.73 1.32 25.37
C PRO A 277 9.71 0.97 24.28
N LEU A 278 10.04 -0.01 23.43
CA LEU A 278 9.10 -0.56 22.47
C LEU A 278 7.83 -1.03 23.21
N ARG A 279 6.70 -0.42 22.87
CA ARG A 279 5.37 -0.78 23.38
C ARG A 279 4.53 -1.27 22.22
N VAL A 280 4.00 -2.48 22.38
CA VAL A 280 3.23 -3.18 21.35
C VAL A 280 1.91 -3.62 21.98
N ARG A 281 0.80 -3.53 21.26
CA ARG A 281 -0.49 -4.05 21.73
C ARG A 281 -1.26 -4.75 20.63
N TRP A 282 -1.97 -5.80 21.03
CA TRP A 282 -2.95 -6.48 20.19
C TRP A 282 -4.33 -5.87 20.44
N VAL A 283 -5.00 -5.48 19.35
CA VAL A 283 -6.37 -4.95 19.37
C VAL A 283 -7.25 -5.93 18.62
N GLU A 284 -8.43 -6.26 19.17
CA GLU A 284 -9.40 -7.06 18.42
C GLU A 284 -9.94 -6.25 17.25
N ALA A 285 -10.03 -6.88 16.08
CA ALA A 285 -10.47 -6.24 14.85
C ALA A 285 -11.56 -7.09 14.17
N TYR A 286 -12.01 -6.64 13.00
CA TYR A 286 -12.92 -7.40 12.16
C TYR A 286 -12.50 -7.30 10.70
N PHE A 287 -12.33 -8.45 10.04
CA PHE A 287 -12.15 -8.54 8.59
C PHE A 287 -13.10 -9.60 8.02
N PRO A 288 -13.73 -9.39 6.85
CA PRO A 288 -14.63 -10.41 6.27
C PRO A 288 -13.99 -11.78 6.03
N PHE A 289 -12.66 -11.82 5.87
CA PHE A 289 -11.87 -13.00 5.51
C PHE A 289 -11.06 -13.61 6.67
N THR A 290 -11.16 -13.08 7.90
CA THR A 290 -10.60 -13.72 9.10
C THR A 290 -11.56 -13.69 10.29
N SER A 291 -11.43 -14.63 11.22
CA SER A 291 -12.20 -14.71 12.47
C SER A 291 -11.64 -15.84 13.35
N PRO A 292 -11.14 -15.55 14.57
CA PRO A 292 -10.93 -14.23 15.16
C PRO A 292 -9.90 -13.38 14.41
N SER A 293 -9.95 -12.06 14.61
CA SER A 293 -9.11 -11.07 13.92
C SER A 293 -8.46 -10.11 14.90
N TRP A 294 -7.28 -9.60 14.55
CA TRP A 294 -6.54 -8.63 15.35
C TRP A 294 -5.82 -7.62 14.48
N GLU A 295 -5.55 -6.47 15.07
CA GLU A 295 -4.55 -5.51 14.62
C GLU A 295 -3.39 -5.49 15.61
N LEU A 296 -2.19 -5.28 15.10
CA LEU A 296 -1.02 -5.00 15.92
C LEU A 296 -0.71 -3.53 15.83
N GLU A 297 -0.64 -2.88 16.98
CA GLU A 297 -0.26 -1.48 17.07
C GLU A 297 1.05 -1.32 17.82
N VAL A 298 1.82 -0.30 17.41
CA VAL A 298 3.07 0.06 18.06
C VAL A 298 3.01 1.52 18.48
N PHE A 299 3.41 1.80 19.73
CA PHE A 299 3.48 3.16 20.22
C PHE A 299 4.70 3.87 19.62
N TRP A 300 4.46 4.97 18.93
CA TRP A 300 5.51 5.72 18.26
C TRP A 300 5.16 7.21 18.21
N GLN A 301 6.13 8.06 18.60
CA GLN A 301 5.97 9.53 18.61
C GLN A 301 4.74 10.04 19.38
N GLY A 302 4.40 9.37 20.48
CA GLY A 302 3.31 9.79 21.36
C GLY A 302 1.92 9.29 20.96
N ASP A 303 1.81 8.47 19.89
CA ASP A 303 0.53 7.89 19.45
C ASP A 303 0.66 6.39 19.17
N TRP A 304 -0.47 5.68 19.17
CA TRP A 304 -0.54 4.28 18.75
C TRP A 304 -0.72 4.21 17.24
N LEU A 305 0.18 3.48 16.58
CA LEU A 305 0.15 3.29 15.14
C LEU A 305 -0.12 1.83 14.81
N GLU A 306 -1.26 1.56 14.18
CA GLU A 306 -1.56 0.28 13.55
C GLU A 306 -0.50 -0.05 12.48
N VAL A 307 0.14 -1.20 12.58
CA VAL A 307 1.17 -1.61 11.61
C VAL A 307 0.72 -2.74 10.68
N LEU A 308 -0.27 -3.53 11.10
CA LEU A 308 -0.83 -4.65 10.36
C LEU A 308 -2.20 -5.07 10.89
N GLY A 309 -2.96 -5.74 10.03
CA GLY A 309 -4.15 -6.52 10.37
C GLY A 309 -3.91 -8.02 10.11
N CYS A 310 -4.50 -8.88 10.91
CA CYS A 310 -4.33 -10.33 10.81
C CYS A 310 -5.50 -11.12 11.42
N GLY A 311 -5.47 -12.44 11.28
CA GLY A 311 -6.42 -13.31 11.96
C GLY A 311 -6.38 -14.74 11.48
N VAL A 312 -7.25 -15.56 12.06
CA VAL A 312 -7.49 -16.94 11.61
C VAL A 312 -8.30 -16.90 10.32
N VAL A 313 -7.80 -17.52 9.25
CA VAL A 313 -8.43 -17.47 7.92
C VAL A 313 -9.84 -18.06 7.97
N GLN A 314 -10.80 -17.42 7.29
CA GLN A 314 -12.15 -17.97 7.14
C GLN A 314 -12.10 -19.33 6.43
N GLN A 315 -12.67 -20.37 7.03
CA GLN A 315 -12.62 -21.74 6.51
C GLN A 315 -13.27 -21.84 5.12
N SER A 316 -14.26 -20.99 4.82
CA SER A 316 -14.89 -20.91 3.50
C SER A 316 -13.89 -20.59 2.39
N ILE A 317 -12.85 -19.79 2.67
CA ILE A 317 -11.81 -19.46 1.69
C ILE A 317 -10.98 -20.71 1.37
N LEU A 318 -10.58 -21.48 2.38
CA LEU A 318 -9.80 -22.72 2.22
C LEU A 318 -10.63 -23.81 1.53
N ILE A 319 -11.91 -23.93 1.88
CA ILE A 319 -12.86 -24.83 1.19
C ILE A 319 -12.98 -24.46 -0.29
N ASN A 320 -13.21 -23.18 -0.61
CA ASN A 320 -13.35 -22.69 -1.99
C ASN A 320 -12.03 -22.77 -2.78
N ALA A 321 -10.89 -22.76 -2.09
CA ALA A 321 -9.58 -23.01 -2.67
C ALA A 321 -9.28 -24.50 -2.88
N GLY A 322 -10.14 -25.42 -2.43
CA GLY A 322 -9.94 -26.87 -2.60
C GLY A 322 -9.00 -27.51 -1.59
N VAL A 323 -8.70 -26.80 -0.49
CA VAL A 323 -7.82 -27.26 0.61
C VAL A 323 -8.60 -27.30 1.93
N SER A 324 -9.77 -27.95 1.93
CA SER A 324 -10.73 -27.94 3.04
C SER A 324 -10.22 -28.51 4.36
N ASP A 325 -9.22 -29.39 4.29
CA ASP A 325 -8.62 -30.05 5.48
C ASP A 325 -7.53 -29.19 6.13
N ARG A 326 -7.23 -28.02 5.54
CA ARG A 326 -6.26 -27.07 6.08
C ARG A 326 -6.94 -26.00 6.93
N LEU A 327 -6.23 -25.54 7.95
CA LEU A 327 -6.58 -24.39 8.79
C LEU A 327 -5.35 -23.51 8.94
N GLY A 328 -5.52 -22.20 9.13
CA GLY A 328 -4.37 -21.32 9.20
C GLY A 328 -4.67 -19.88 9.59
N TRP A 329 -3.62 -19.08 9.60
CA TRP A 329 -3.69 -17.64 9.80
C TRP A 329 -3.18 -16.89 8.57
N ALA A 330 -3.58 -15.62 8.47
CA ALA A 330 -3.03 -14.66 7.52
C ALA A 330 -2.81 -13.29 8.18
N PHE A 331 -1.89 -12.50 7.64
CA PHE A 331 -1.66 -11.11 7.99
C PHE A 331 -1.45 -10.26 6.73
N GLY A 332 -1.74 -8.96 6.83
CA GLY A 332 -1.36 -7.95 5.85
C GLY A 332 -0.76 -6.73 6.56
N LEU A 333 0.41 -6.30 6.10
CA LEU A 333 1.10 -5.11 6.62
C LEU A 333 1.42 -4.12 5.52
N GLY A 334 1.51 -2.83 5.86
CA GLY A 334 1.92 -1.77 4.93
C GLY A 334 3.43 -1.55 4.95
N LEU A 335 4.12 -1.79 3.83
CA LEU A 335 5.57 -1.67 3.74
C LEU A 335 6.06 -0.23 3.95
N GLU A 336 5.35 0.78 3.42
CA GLU A 336 5.68 2.19 3.63
C GLU A 336 5.59 2.55 5.10
N ARG A 337 4.55 2.09 5.81
CA ARG A 337 4.38 2.40 7.24
C ARG A 337 5.54 1.82 8.06
N ILE A 338 5.93 0.58 7.79
CA ILE A 338 7.10 -0.05 8.42
C ILE A 338 8.39 0.71 8.05
N ALA A 339 8.59 1.02 6.78
CA ALA A 339 9.78 1.73 6.30
C ALA A 339 9.88 3.15 6.89
N MET A 340 8.77 3.87 7.03
CA MET A 340 8.73 5.18 7.68
C MET A 340 9.16 5.09 9.14
N LEU A 341 8.75 4.07 9.89
CA LEU A 341 9.22 3.80 11.25
C LEU A 341 10.72 3.46 11.27
N LEU A 342 11.13 2.50 10.44
CA LEU A 342 12.48 1.95 10.37
C LEU A 342 13.52 3.01 10.02
N TYR A 343 13.23 3.83 9.00
CA TYR A 343 14.15 4.81 8.45
C TYR A 343 13.87 6.23 8.96
N SER A 344 12.79 6.48 9.71
CA SER A 344 12.35 7.84 10.07
C SER A 344 12.05 8.73 8.85
N ILE A 345 11.47 8.14 7.79
CA ILE A 345 11.05 8.87 6.58
C ILE A 345 9.77 9.66 6.91
N PRO A 346 9.75 11.00 6.74
CA PRO A 346 8.67 11.85 7.24
C PRO A 346 7.45 11.96 6.31
N ASP A 347 7.58 11.52 5.06
CA ASP A 347 6.59 11.73 4.00
C ASP A 347 6.64 10.59 2.99
N ILE A 348 5.49 9.95 2.77
CA ILE A 348 5.33 8.81 1.85
C ILE A 348 5.72 9.13 0.40
N ARG A 349 5.61 10.39 -0.03
CA ARG A 349 5.98 10.82 -1.40
C ARG A 349 7.48 10.60 -1.68
N LEU A 350 8.32 10.55 -0.64
CA LEU A 350 9.76 10.30 -0.81
C LEU A 350 10.04 8.93 -1.44
N PHE A 351 9.25 7.90 -1.16
CA PHE A 351 9.41 6.58 -1.80
C PHE A 351 9.23 6.63 -3.32
N TRP A 352 8.46 7.60 -3.82
CA TRP A 352 8.22 7.77 -5.25
C TRP A 352 9.20 8.72 -5.93
N SER A 353 10.03 9.43 -5.16
CA SER A 353 11.02 10.36 -5.69
C SER A 353 12.14 9.62 -6.44
N THR A 354 12.58 10.23 -7.53
CA THR A 354 13.76 9.81 -8.28
C THR A 354 15.01 10.59 -7.90
N ASP A 355 14.95 11.39 -6.83
CA ASP A 355 16.06 12.22 -6.36
C ASP A 355 17.18 11.35 -5.79
N SER A 356 18.39 11.53 -6.32
CA SER A 356 19.57 10.80 -5.86
C SER A 356 19.92 11.10 -4.41
N ARG A 357 19.57 12.28 -3.88
CA ARG A 357 19.76 12.65 -2.47
C ARG A 357 18.96 11.76 -1.52
N PHE A 358 17.84 11.19 -1.98
CA PHE A 358 17.05 10.21 -1.25
C PHE A 358 17.57 8.79 -1.53
N LEU A 359 17.59 8.38 -2.79
CA LEU A 359 17.86 6.99 -3.18
C LEU A 359 19.25 6.51 -2.78
N SER A 360 20.27 7.37 -2.85
CA SER A 360 21.66 6.98 -2.50
C SER A 360 21.92 6.72 -1.02
N GLN A 361 20.94 6.98 -0.15
CA GLN A 361 21.07 6.75 1.30
C GLN A 361 20.81 5.29 1.69
N PHE A 362 20.26 4.48 0.79
CA PHE A 362 19.84 3.10 1.04
C PHE A 362 20.69 2.13 0.22
N SER A 363 20.97 0.96 0.81
CA SER A 363 21.63 -0.15 0.11
C SER A 363 21.33 -1.45 0.84
N SER A 364 21.06 -2.53 0.09
CA SER A 364 20.86 -3.87 0.66
C SER A 364 22.13 -4.46 1.27
N ASP A 365 23.30 -3.98 0.85
CA ASP A 365 24.61 -4.48 1.27
C ASP A 365 25.15 -3.74 2.51
N SER A 366 24.45 -2.69 2.95
CA SER A 366 24.83 -1.89 4.10
C SER A 366 23.87 -2.08 5.27
N PRO A 367 24.33 -1.91 6.52
CA PRO A 367 23.43 -1.84 7.66
C PRO A 367 22.36 -0.76 7.46
N ILE A 368 21.15 -1.05 7.93
CA ILE A 368 20.04 -0.09 7.91
C ILE A 368 20.43 1.18 8.68
N LYS A 369 20.18 2.34 8.06
CA LYS A 369 20.46 3.67 8.61
C LYS A 369 19.21 4.53 8.52
N ARG A 370 19.04 5.45 9.47
CA ARG A 370 17.96 6.43 9.37
C ARG A 370 18.19 7.35 8.18
N PHE A 371 17.11 7.69 7.50
CA PHE A 371 17.08 8.72 6.48
C PHE A 371 17.57 10.04 7.08
N VAL A 372 18.52 10.67 6.40
CA VAL A 372 19.02 12.01 6.70
C VAL A 372 18.22 13.01 5.84
N PRO A 373 17.34 13.81 6.45
CA PRO A 373 16.52 14.77 5.70
C PRO A 373 17.40 15.85 5.07
N PHE A 374 17.10 16.20 3.81
CA PHE A 374 17.60 17.41 3.19
C PHE A 374 16.68 18.61 3.51
N SER A 375 17.18 19.83 3.27
CA SER A 375 16.47 21.08 3.56
C SER A 375 15.05 21.09 2.97
N LYS A 376 14.07 21.41 3.80
CA LYS A 376 12.67 21.57 3.37
C LYS A 376 12.50 22.87 2.57
N TYR A 377 11.75 22.79 1.48
CA TYR A 377 11.34 23.97 0.72
C TYR A 377 10.10 24.65 1.35
N PRO A 378 9.91 25.96 1.16
CA PRO A 378 8.74 26.68 1.69
C PRO A 378 7.42 26.09 1.16
N ALA A 379 6.40 26.02 2.03
CA ALA A 379 5.03 25.73 1.60
C ALA A 379 4.35 26.96 1.02
N CYS A 380 3.40 26.71 0.13
CA CYS A 380 2.46 27.71 -0.39
C CYS A 380 1.04 27.19 -0.19
N PHE A 381 0.26 27.85 0.68
CA PHE A 381 -1.12 27.48 0.97
C PHE A 381 -2.09 28.22 0.07
N LYS A 382 -3.13 27.52 -0.41
CA LYS A 382 -4.26 28.09 -1.15
C LYS A 382 -5.54 27.42 -0.67
N ASP A 383 -6.60 28.21 -0.53
CA ASP A 383 -7.92 27.71 -0.14
C ASP A 383 -8.84 27.73 -1.36
N VAL A 384 -9.66 26.69 -1.52
CA VAL A 384 -10.76 26.65 -2.49
C VAL A 384 -12.06 26.43 -1.77
N SER A 385 -13.03 27.31 -1.99
CA SER A 385 -14.40 27.15 -1.52
C SER A 385 -15.34 26.91 -2.69
N PHE A 386 -16.34 26.05 -2.49
CA PHE A 386 -17.38 25.81 -3.48
C PHE A 386 -18.68 25.31 -2.85
N TRP A 387 -19.77 25.55 -3.56
CA TRP A 387 -21.08 25.00 -3.26
C TRP A 387 -21.33 23.72 -4.07
N LEU A 388 -21.96 22.73 -3.45
CA LEU A 388 -22.57 21.63 -4.19
C LEU A 388 -23.82 22.14 -4.93
N LYS A 389 -24.06 21.62 -6.14
CA LYS A 389 -25.34 21.83 -6.82
C LYS A 389 -26.41 21.02 -6.12
N THR A 390 -27.51 21.67 -5.76
CA THR A 390 -28.68 20.98 -5.23
C THR A 390 -29.28 20.14 -6.35
N SER A 391 -29.40 18.82 -6.17
CA SER A 391 -30.20 17.97 -7.04
C SER A 391 -31.64 18.50 -6.99
N SER A 392 -32.14 19.00 -8.11
CA SER A 392 -33.44 19.65 -8.21
C SER A 392 -34.58 18.63 -8.12
N ASN A 393 -34.91 18.19 -6.90
CA ASN A 393 -36.21 17.62 -6.57
C ASN A 393 -36.89 18.52 -5.54
N ALA A 394 -37.34 19.68 -5.99
CA ALA A 394 -38.23 20.56 -5.24
C ALA A 394 -39.36 21.03 -6.16
N ALA A 395 -40.38 20.19 -6.30
CA ALA A 395 -41.75 20.63 -6.58
C ALA A 395 -42.63 20.05 -5.47
N GLY A 396 -43.32 20.94 -4.75
CA GLY A 396 -43.93 20.66 -3.47
C GLY A 396 -45.05 19.63 -3.47
N GLY A 397 -45.19 18.97 -2.33
CA GLY A 397 -46.32 18.11 -1.98
C GLY A 397 -46.11 17.55 -0.58
N VAL A 398 -46.88 18.04 0.38
CA VAL A 398 -46.90 17.57 1.76
C VAL A 398 -47.36 16.11 1.76
N GLY A 399 -46.54 15.19 2.27
CA GLY A 399 -46.89 13.79 2.41
C GLY A 399 -45.86 13.02 3.22
N HIS A 400 -46.22 12.64 4.45
CA HIS A 400 -45.47 11.69 5.27
C HIS A 400 -45.38 10.33 4.59
N VAL A 401 -44.18 9.82 4.31
CA VAL A 401 -43.92 8.37 4.15
C VAL A 401 -42.48 8.04 4.59
N ALA A 402 -42.34 6.93 5.33
CA ALA A 402 -41.13 6.34 5.92
C ALA A 402 -40.07 5.90 4.87
N PRO A 403 -38.80 5.65 5.27
CA PRO A 403 -37.77 5.23 4.33
C PRO A 403 -37.86 3.72 4.08
N SER A 404 -38.23 3.34 2.86
CA SER A 404 -38.02 1.98 2.34
C SER A 404 -36.96 2.01 1.25
N ALA A 405 -35.93 1.17 1.44
CA ALA A 405 -34.86 0.91 0.51
C ALA A 405 -35.37 0.20 -0.77
N SER A 406 -35.14 0.80 -1.93
CA SER A 406 -34.84 0.11 -3.20
C SER A 406 -34.77 1.17 -4.31
N ALA A 407 -33.61 1.36 -4.94
CA ALA A 407 -33.50 2.12 -6.18
C ALA A 407 -32.92 1.21 -7.26
N SER A 408 -33.79 0.76 -8.16
CA SER A 408 -33.42 0.02 -9.36
C SER A 408 -32.77 0.94 -10.39
N ALA A 409 -31.75 0.43 -11.05
CA ALA A 409 -31.04 1.07 -12.16
C ALA A 409 -31.94 1.27 -13.39
N THR A 410 -31.99 2.50 -13.90
CA THR A 410 -32.12 2.75 -15.35
C THR A 410 -31.68 4.18 -15.71
N SER A 411 -30.61 4.23 -16.50
CA SER A 411 -30.22 5.23 -17.50
C SER A 411 -30.51 6.72 -17.24
N SER A 412 -29.54 7.41 -16.66
CA SER A 412 -29.14 8.78 -17.01
C SER A 412 -27.72 9.02 -16.46
N THR A 413 -26.89 9.84 -17.11
CA THR A 413 -25.53 10.25 -16.69
C THR A 413 -25.37 10.29 -15.16
N LEU A 414 -24.62 9.34 -14.61
CA LEU A 414 -24.68 8.91 -13.21
C LEU A 414 -24.69 10.07 -12.20
N GLY A 415 -25.74 10.13 -11.39
CA GLY A 415 -25.81 10.92 -10.16
C GLY A 415 -24.85 10.39 -9.10
N HIS A 416 -23.55 10.65 -9.28
CA HIS A 416 -22.55 10.47 -8.24
C HIS A 416 -22.78 11.51 -7.14
N SER A 417 -23.15 11.07 -5.94
CA SER A 417 -23.13 11.95 -4.77
C SER A 417 -21.69 12.38 -4.52
N PHE A 418 -21.47 13.66 -4.26
CA PHE A 418 -20.13 14.19 -3.94
C PHE A 418 -19.43 13.36 -2.87
N HIS A 419 -18.16 13.01 -3.12
CA HIS A 419 -17.28 12.35 -2.16
C HIS A 419 -15.94 13.09 -2.09
N GLU A 420 -15.32 13.15 -0.90
CA GLU A 420 -14.07 13.88 -0.72
C GLU A 420 -12.92 13.34 -1.58
N ASN A 421 -12.86 12.02 -1.78
CA ASN A 421 -11.87 11.37 -2.65
C ASN A 421 -11.93 11.84 -4.11
N ASP A 422 -13.04 12.45 -4.57
CA ASP A 422 -13.07 13.08 -5.88
C ASP A 422 -12.27 14.38 -5.90
N VAL A 423 -12.30 15.16 -4.82
CA VAL A 423 -11.45 16.35 -4.65
C VAL A 423 -9.99 15.94 -4.59
N MET A 424 -9.69 14.87 -3.84
CA MET A 424 -8.34 14.30 -3.73
C MET A 424 -7.84 13.83 -5.10
N GLU A 425 -8.66 13.11 -5.86
CA GLU A 425 -8.29 12.64 -7.20
C GLU A 425 -7.98 13.79 -8.14
N ILE A 426 -8.86 14.80 -8.20
CA ILE A 426 -8.66 15.96 -9.07
C ILE A 426 -7.40 16.73 -8.66
N ALA A 427 -7.13 16.86 -7.36
CA ALA A 427 -5.90 17.48 -6.87
C ALA A 427 -4.66 16.69 -7.30
N ARG A 428 -4.67 15.35 -7.19
CA ARG A 428 -3.56 14.49 -7.63
C ARG A 428 -3.34 14.57 -9.14
N GLU A 429 -4.40 14.52 -9.95
CA GLU A 429 -4.31 14.61 -11.40
C GLU A 429 -3.77 15.95 -11.89
N VAL A 430 -4.24 17.06 -11.31
CA VAL A 430 -3.90 18.41 -11.79
C VAL A 430 -2.57 18.90 -11.22
N CYS A 431 -2.31 18.60 -9.95
CA CYS A 431 -1.19 19.17 -9.22
C CYS A 431 -0.08 18.16 -8.93
N GLY A 432 -0.33 16.85 -9.01
CA GLY A 432 0.69 15.81 -8.84
C GLY A 432 1.42 15.88 -7.50
N GLU A 433 2.71 15.54 -7.53
CA GLU A 433 3.56 15.39 -6.34
C GLU A 433 3.84 16.68 -5.56
N VAL A 434 3.52 17.84 -6.14
CA VAL A 434 3.74 19.12 -5.44
C VAL A 434 2.66 19.41 -4.41
N VAL A 435 1.57 18.65 -4.37
CA VAL A 435 0.58 18.72 -3.29
C VAL A 435 1.05 17.85 -2.13
N GLU A 436 1.31 18.49 -0.99
CA GLU A 436 1.72 17.82 0.24
C GLU A 436 0.52 17.36 1.06
N ASP A 437 -0.49 18.20 1.18
CA ASP A 437 -1.74 17.84 1.83
C ASP A 437 -2.94 18.63 1.29
N VAL A 438 -4.13 18.02 1.39
CA VAL A 438 -5.42 18.65 1.13
C VAL A 438 -6.33 18.37 2.31
N ARG A 439 -6.86 19.42 2.95
CA ARG A 439 -7.67 19.29 4.16
C ARG A 439 -8.97 20.05 4.03
N LEU A 440 -10.07 19.42 4.43
CA LEU A 440 -11.32 20.13 4.67
C LEU A 440 -11.12 21.04 5.90
N VAL A 441 -11.29 22.34 5.72
CA VAL A 441 -11.12 23.33 6.79
C VAL A 441 -12.44 23.98 7.22
N ASP A 442 -13.48 23.89 6.39
CA ASP A 442 -14.82 24.39 6.72
C ASP A 442 -15.89 23.61 5.91
N GLU A 443 -16.98 23.24 6.58
CA GLU A 443 -18.20 22.71 5.97
C GLU A 443 -19.39 23.44 6.60
N PHE A 444 -20.28 24.00 5.78
CA PHE A 444 -21.51 24.59 6.30
C PHE A 444 -22.69 24.48 5.33
N VAL A 445 -23.90 24.49 5.90
CA VAL A 445 -25.17 24.52 5.16
C VAL A 445 -25.74 25.93 5.25
N HIS A 446 -25.98 26.58 4.10
CA HIS A 446 -26.55 27.92 4.09
C HIS A 446 -28.04 27.88 4.51
N PRO A 447 -28.44 28.61 5.56
CA PRO A 447 -29.74 28.41 6.22
C PRO A 447 -30.94 28.76 5.33
N LYS A 448 -30.79 29.69 4.38
CA LYS A 448 -31.89 30.11 3.49
C LYS A 448 -32.01 29.28 2.23
N THR A 449 -30.89 28.77 1.72
CA THR A 449 -30.85 28.09 0.41
C THR A 449 -30.69 26.58 0.56
N GLY A 450 -30.36 26.08 1.76
CA GLY A 450 -30.05 24.67 2.00
C GLY A 450 -28.79 24.18 1.30
N ARG A 451 -28.04 25.04 0.61
CA ARG A 451 -26.84 24.67 -0.14
C ARG A 451 -25.72 24.29 0.83
N LYS A 452 -25.05 23.18 0.56
CA LYS A 452 -23.80 22.80 1.24
C LYS A 452 -22.61 23.49 0.60
N SER A 453 -21.76 24.08 1.42
CA SER A 453 -20.46 24.65 1.04
C SER A 453 -19.35 23.87 1.69
N PHE A 454 -18.26 23.69 0.96
CA PHE A 454 -17.01 23.11 1.46
C PHE A 454 -15.87 24.09 1.21
N CYS A 455 -14.90 24.15 2.11
CA CYS A 455 -13.64 24.84 1.93
C CYS A 455 -12.49 23.86 2.17
N TYR A 456 -11.65 23.67 1.15
CA TYR A 456 -10.44 22.85 1.24
C TYR A 456 -9.21 23.75 1.23
N ARG A 457 -8.28 23.50 2.15
CA ARG A 457 -6.93 24.06 2.12
C ARG A 457 -5.99 23.09 1.43
N VAL A 458 -5.30 23.59 0.41
CA VAL A 458 -4.29 22.85 -0.34
C VAL A 458 -2.91 23.40 0.03
N ASN A 459 -2.03 22.50 0.45
CA ASN A 459 -0.63 22.80 0.77
C ASN A 459 0.27 22.37 -0.40
N TYR A 460 0.78 23.35 -1.14
CA TYR A 460 1.75 23.10 -2.21
C TYR A 460 3.17 23.16 -1.65
N ARG A 461 3.87 22.03 -1.68
CA ARG A 461 5.29 21.92 -1.36
C ARG A 461 5.94 20.78 -2.16
N SER A 462 6.92 21.14 -2.99
CA SER A 462 7.77 20.17 -3.68
C SER A 462 8.85 19.65 -2.73
N LEU A 463 9.19 18.37 -2.86
CA LEU A 463 10.35 17.76 -2.19
C LEU A 463 11.68 18.19 -2.81
N GLU A 464 11.69 18.71 -4.03
CA GLU A 464 12.92 18.84 -4.83
C GLU A 464 13.34 20.29 -5.07
N ARG A 465 12.40 21.24 -5.06
CA ARG A 465 12.67 22.68 -5.30
C ARG A 465 11.66 23.61 -4.64
N THR A 466 12.02 24.89 -4.55
CA THR A 466 11.05 25.96 -4.20
C THR A 466 10.05 26.16 -5.34
N LEU A 467 8.76 26.25 -5.00
CA LEU A 467 7.69 26.59 -5.93
C LEU A 467 7.51 28.11 -5.98
N THR A 468 7.30 28.67 -7.17
CA THR A 468 6.98 30.10 -7.32
C THR A 468 5.49 30.32 -7.07
N ASN A 469 5.10 31.53 -6.63
CA ASN A 469 3.69 31.89 -6.48
C ASN A 469 2.94 31.84 -7.82
N GLU A 470 3.60 32.18 -8.93
CA GLU A 470 3.00 32.12 -10.27
C GLU A 470 2.64 30.68 -10.65
N GLU A 471 3.57 29.75 -10.43
CA GLU A 471 3.35 28.33 -10.68
C GLU A 471 2.23 27.75 -9.81
N THR A 472 2.25 28.02 -8.49
CA THR A 472 1.23 27.51 -7.58
C THR A 472 -0.15 28.11 -7.86
N ASN A 473 -0.23 29.39 -8.23
CA ASN A 473 -1.48 30.01 -8.66
C ASN A 473 -2.02 29.36 -9.94
N GLY A 474 -1.16 29.11 -10.94
CA GLY A 474 -1.56 28.43 -12.18
C GLY A 474 -2.07 27.00 -11.94
N LEU A 475 -1.41 26.24 -11.07
CA LEU A 475 -1.87 24.92 -10.64
C LEU A 475 -3.21 24.98 -9.91
N HIS A 476 -3.34 25.91 -8.97
CA HIS A 476 -4.54 26.06 -8.17
C HIS A 476 -5.75 26.50 -9.02
N GLU A 477 -5.56 27.36 -10.01
CA GLU A 477 -6.65 27.77 -10.90
C GLU A 477 -7.11 26.62 -11.80
N ARG A 478 -6.18 25.81 -12.32
CA ARG A 478 -6.56 24.58 -13.04
C ARG A 478 -7.30 23.60 -12.14
N PHE A 479 -6.89 23.48 -10.88
CA PHE A 479 -7.57 22.62 -9.90
C PHE A 479 -9.00 23.11 -9.66
N ARG A 480 -9.19 24.41 -9.41
CA ARG A 480 -10.51 25.04 -9.28
C ARG A 480 -11.39 24.80 -10.50
N GLN A 481 -10.85 24.98 -11.70
CA GLN A 481 -11.59 24.75 -12.94
C GLN A 481 -12.01 23.27 -13.09
N GLN A 482 -11.12 22.32 -12.77
CA GLN A 482 -11.45 20.90 -12.85
C GLN A 482 -12.48 20.45 -11.81
N LEU A 483 -12.53 21.09 -10.63
CA LEU A 483 -13.63 20.87 -9.69
C LEU A 483 -14.97 21.26 -10.32
N VAL A 484 -15.04 22.41 -11.00
CA VAL A 484 -16.26 22.85 -11.71
C VAL A 484 -16.61 21.89 -12.85
N ASP A 485 -15.63 21.54 -13.68
CA ASP A 485 -15.86 20.73 -14.88
C ASP A 485 -16.28 19.31 -14.55
N LYS A 486 -15.63 18.67 -13.57
CA LYS A 486 -15.83 17.25 -13.23
C LYS A 486 -16.90 17.02 -12.16
N LEU A 487 -16.98 17.88 -11.15
CA LEU A 487 -17.93 17.72 -10.04
C LEU A 487 -19.16 18.63 -10.18
N GLY A 488 -19.15 19.54 -11.16
CA GLY A 488 -20.26 20.45 -11.39
C GLY A 488 -20.48 21.45 -10.26
N VAL A 489 -19.49 21.69 -9.38
CA VAL A 489 -19.60 22.60 -8.25
C VAL A 489 -19.63 24.06 -8.69
N GLU A 490 -20.10 24.95 -7.82
CA GLU A 490 -20.05 26.41 -8.03
C GLU A 490 -19.02 27.02 -7.08
N LEU A 491 -17.92 27.55 -7.64
CA LEU A 491 -16.86 28.18 -6.85
C LEU A 491 -17.40 29.39 -6.07
N ARG A 492 -16.87 29.58 -4.85
CA ARG A 492 -17.25 30.64 -3.92
C ARG A 492 -16.07 31.56 -3.60
#